data_AF-A0A7C4XNV6-F1
#
_entry.id   AF-A0A7C4XNV6-F1
#
_cell.length_a   1.000
_cell.length_b   1.000
_cell.length_c   1.000
_cell.angle_alpha   90.00
_cell.angle_beta   90.00
_cell.angle_gamma   90.00
#
_symmetry.space_group_name_H-M   'P 1'
#
loop_
_entity.id
_entity.type
_entity.pdbx_description
1 polymer ?
#
loop_
_entity_poly.entity_id
_entity_poly.type
_entity_poly.pdbx_seq_one_letter_code
_entity_poly.pdbx_strand_id
1 'polypeptide(L)' 'MQEQPCPACKKPMMNGFLVAESFLQGAKWMQERTRLALGGETLVQPDGFGNVYIPGLRCPSCKVLILKY' A
#
# COMPACT_ATOMS: atom_id res chain seq x y z
N MET A 1 20.61 -0.65 -3.44
CA MET A 1 19.31 -0.75 -4.16
C MET A 1 18.89 0.68 -4.44
N GLN A 2 18.77 1.08 -5.71
CA GLN A 2 18.52 2.47 -6.09
C GLN A 2 17.12 2.90 -5.67
N GLU A 3 17.02 3.87 -4.75
CA GLU A 3 15.75 4.46 -4.31
C GLU A 3 15.15 5.25 -5.49
N GLN A 4 14.03 4.79 -6.04
CA GLN A 4 13.35 5.52 -7.12
C GLN A 4 12.70 6.79 -6.54
N PRO A 5 13.03 7.99 -7.05
CA PRO A 5 12.39 9.22 -6.60
C PRO A 5 10.93 9.25 -7.04
N CYS A 6 10.07 9.83 -6.19
CA CYS A 6 8.64 9.87 -6.42
C CYS A 6 8.31 10.45 -7.82
N PRO A 7 7.49 9.76 -8.64
CA PRO A 7 7.19 10.20 -10.00
C PRO A 7 6.46 11.56 -10.05
N ALA A 8 5.84 12.00 -8.95
CA ALA A 8 5.12 13.26 -8.84
C ALA A 8 5.95 14.42 -8.24
N CYS A 9 6.67 14.20 -7.13
CA CYS A 9 7.33 15.28 -6.38
C CYS A 9 8.85 15.15 -6.28
N LYS A 10 9.44 14.10 -6.87
CA LYS A 10 10.89 13.81 -6.90
C LYS A 10 11.57 13.63 -5.54
N LYS A 11 10.81 13.65 -4.43
CA LYS A 11 11.32 13.36 -3.09
C LYS A 11 11.68 11.87 -2.92
N PRO A 12 12.57 11.54 -1.97
CA PRO A 12 12.86 10.16 -1.59
C PRO A 12 11.59 9.41 -1.18
N MET A 13 11.51 8.13 -1.53
CA MET A 13 10.40 7.24 -1.14
C MET A 13 10.90 6.24 -0.10
N MET A 14 10.08 5.97 0.92
CA MET A 14 10.39 4.92 1.91
C MET A 14 10.06 3.55 1.35
N ASN A 15 10.94 2.58 1.65
CA ASN A 15 10.64 1.17 1.41
C ASN A 15 9.64 0.65 2.45
N GLY A 16 8.79 -0.27 2.03
CA GLY A 16 7.82 -0.93 2.89
C GLY A 16 6.87 -1.78 2.08
N PHE A 17 5.79 -2.19 2.73
CA PHE A 17 4.83 -3.15 2.21
C PHE A 17 3.42 -2.63 2.44
N LEU A 18 2.62 -2.68 1.38
CA LEU A 18 1.17 -2.66 1.50
C LEU A 18 0.69 -4.07 1.88
N VAL A 19 0.02 -4.20 3.01
CA VAL A 19 -0.61 -5.43 3.48
C VAL A 19 -2.12 -5.23 3.48
N ALA A 20 -2.89 -6.17 2.92
CA ALA A 20 -4.34 -6.13 2.93
C ALA A 20 -4.90 -7.26 3.79
N GLU A 21 -5.48 -6.91 4.94
CA GLU A 21 -6.17 -7.80 5.87
C GLU A 21 -7.69 -7.58 5.77
N SER A 22 -8.30 -8.23 4.78
CA SER A 22 -9.72 -8.14 4.45
C SER A 22 -10.66 -8.09 5.66
N PHE A 23 -10.46 -8.95 6.66
CA PHE A 23 -11.43 -9.13 7.76
C PHE A 23 -11.02 -8.50 9.09
N LEU A 24 -9.83 -7.90 9.19
CA LEU A 24 -9.30 -7.43 10.49
C LEU A 24 -9.00 -5.93 10.49
N GLN A 25 -8.10 -5.48 9.63
CA GLN A 25 -7.57 -4.10 9.69
C GLN A 25 -7.46 -3.43 8.32
N GLY A 26 -8.02 -4.03 7.27
CA GLY A 26 -8.04 -3.47 5.93
C GLY A 26 -6.64 -3.37 5.31
N ALA A 27 -6.40 -2.33 4.51
CA ALA A 27 -5.08 -2.05 3.94
C ALA A 27 -4.23 -1.28 4.94
N LYS A 28 -2.96 -1.66 5.09
CA LYS A 28 -1.99 -1.00 5.96
C LYS A 28 -0.59 -0.94 5.38
N TRP A 29 0.18 0.04 5.82
CA TRP A 29 1.59 0.19 5.51
C TRP A 29 2.46 -0.37 6.63
N MET A 30 3.45 -1.19 6.25
CA MET A 30 4.45 -1.74 7.17
C MET A 30 5.85 -1.56 6.60
N GLN A 31 6.81 -1.08 7.40
CA GLN A 31 8.22 -1.00 6.98
C GLN A 31 8.90 -2.38 7.00
N GLU A 32 8.45 -3.28 7.88
CA GLU A 32 9.03 -4.62 8.06
C GLU A 32 7.97 -5.70 7.89
N ARG A 33 8.37 -6.86 7.34
CA ARG A 33 7.49 -8.04 7.26
C ARG A 33 7.54 -8.78 8.59
N THR A 34 6.38 -9.01 9.19
CA THR A 34 6.25 -9.87 10.37
C THR A 34 5.39 -11.09 10.04
N ARG A 35 5.62 -12.21 10.73
CA ARG A 35 4.92 -13.49 10.47
C ARG A 35 3.40 -13.38 10.60
N LEU A 36 2.93 -12.50 11.47
CA LEU A 36 1.52 -12.28 11.76
C LEU A 36 1.01 -10.95 11.22
N ALA A 37 1.82 -10.25 10.41
CA ALA A 37 1.57 -8.88 9.96
C ALA A 37 1.17 -7.92 11.10
N LEU A 38 1.52 -8.16 12.36
CA LEU A 38 1.07 -7.33 13.47
C LEU A 38 1.72 -5.94 13.43
N GLY A 39 0.92 -4.91 13.73
CA GLY A 39 1.31 -3.49 13.64
C GLY A 39 1.05 -2.88 12.27
N GLY A 40 1.73 -1.76 11.99
CA GLY A 40 1.56 -0.97 10.78
C GLY A 40 0.55 0.16 10.92
N GLU A 41 0.62 1.11 10.00
CA GLU A 41 -0.34 2.21 9.89
C GLU A 41 -1.50 1.79 8.99
N THR A 42 -2.72 1.75 9.51
CA THR A 42 -3.91 1.49 8.70
C THR A 42 -4.12 2.62 7.71
N LEU A 43 -4.19 2.26 6.43
CA LEU A 43 -4.38 3.18 5.32
C LEU A 43 -5.86 3.27 4.92
N VAL A 44 -6.54 2.12 4.78
CA VAL A 44 -7.95 2.06 4.39
C VAL A 44 -8.66 0.93 5.14
N GLN A 45 -9.82 1.22 5.73
CA GLN A 45 -10.65 0.23 6.40
C GLN A 45 -11.35 -0.69 5.39
N PRO A 46 -11.63 -1.95 5.75
CA PRO A 46 -12.44 -2.82 4.92
C PRO A 46 -13.91 -2.38 4.94
N ASP A 47 -14.67 -2.74 3.90
CA ASP A 47 -16.12 -2.61 3.89
C ASP A 47 -16.82 -3.68 4.77
N GLY A 48 -18.15 -3.64 4.84
CA GLY A 48 -18.92 -4.60 5.65
C GLY A 48 -18.82 -6.06 5.20
N PHE A 49 -18.24 -6.34 4.02
CA PHE A 49 -17.98 -7.68 3.51
C PHE A 49 -16.49 -8.07 3.61
N GLY A 50 -15.65 -7.21 4.20
CA GLY A 50 -14.22 -7.44 4.32
C GLY A 50 -13.43 -7.08 3.05
N ASN A 51 -14.02 -6.38 2.08
CA ASN A 51 -13.27 -5.95 0.90
C ASN A 51 -12.46 -4.70 1.20
N VAL A 52 -11.29 -4.59 0.59
CA VAL A 52 -10.39 -3.44 0.75
C VAL A 52 -10.18 -2.77 -0.60
N TYR A 53 -10.55 -1.50 -0.70
CA TYR A 53 -10.45 -0.71 -1.93
C TYR A 53 -9.51 0.46 -1.74
N ILE A 54 -8.37 0.44 -2.42
CA ILE A 54 -7.43 1.57 -2.44
C ILE A 54 -7.56 2.27 -3.79
N PRO A 55 -7.98 3.54 -3.83
CA PRO A 55 -8.00 4.33 -5.06
C PRO A 55 -6.63 4.32 -5.75
N GLY A 56 -6.61 4.17 -7.07
CA GLY A 56 -5.34 4.08 -7.79
C GLY A 56 -5.43 4.41 -9.27
N LEU A 57 -4.27 4.70 -9.84
CA LEU A 57 -4.06 4.88 -11.28
C LEU A 57 -3.16 3.74 -11.76
N ARG A 58 -3.59 3.04 -12.81
CA ARG A 58 -2.82 1.97 -13.45
C ARG A 58 -2.58 2.30 -14.91
N CYS A 59 -1.33 2.25 -15.34
CA CYS A 59 -1.01 2.26 -16.77
C CYS A 59 -1.21 0.84 -17.34
N PRO A 60 -2.10 0.62 -18.32
CA PRO A 60 -2.36 -0.71 -18.87
C PRO A 60 -1.17 -1.27 -19.64
N SER A 61 -0.28 -0.42 -20.16
CA SER A 61 0.91 -0.84 -20.91
C SER A 61 2.10 -1.08 -19.99
N CYS A 62 2.48 -0.06 -19.21
CA CYS A 62 3.67 -0.12 -18.34
C CYS A 62 3.45 -0.97 -17.08
N LYS A 63 2.21 -1.34 -16.77
CA LYS A 63 1.80 -2.04 -15.54
C LYS A 63 2.21 -1.34 -14.23
N VAL A 64 2.60 -0.07 -14.31
CA VAL A 64 2.83 0.80 -13.15
C VAL A 64 1.49 1.05 -12.45
N LEU A 65 1.50 0.90 -11.13
CA LEU A 65 0.39 1.16 -10.24
C LEU A 65 0.79 2.26 -9.25
N ILE A 66 0.03 3.34 -9.22
CA ILE A 66 0.15 4.41 -8.22
C ILE A 66 -1.11 4.36 -7.38
N LEU A 67 -0.95 4.05 -6.10
CA LEU A 67 -2.03 3.98 -5.13
C LEU A 67 -2.12 5.29 -4.35
N LYS A 68 -3.35 5.70 -4.03
CA LYS A 68 -3.69 6.84 -3.19
C LYS A 68 -4.47 6.31 -2.00
N TYR A 69 -4.05 6.68 -0.80
CA TYR A 69 -4.62 6.22 0.45
C TYR A 69 -4.68 7.38 1.45
#